data_AF-A0A959PBU9-F1
#
_entry.id   AF-A0A959PBU9-F1
#
_cell.length_a   1.000
_cell.length_b   1.000
_cell.length_c   1.000
_cell.angle_alpha   90.00
_cell.angle_beta   90.00
_cell.angle_gamma   90.00
#
_symmetry.space_group_name_H-M   'P 1'
#
loop_
_entity.id
_entity.type
_entity.pdbx_description
1 polymer ?
#
loop_
_entity_poly.entity_id
_entity_poly.type
_entity_poly.pdbx_seq_one_letter_code
_entity_poly.pdbx_strand_id
1 'polypeptide(L)'
;MNHIFKHVNGKLDLIGKLKFAWYRYVKTIRHTYGVVFGVVPQHRGKGVEGAMVLSAAKYLQPKDKYRTLEMNWIGDFNPKMIKIVEAVGGKKYRTYHTYRYLFDREKEFKRYPMI
;
A
#
# COMPACT_ATOMS: atom_id res chain seq x y z
N MET A 1 -7.65 -9.39 0.29
CA MET A 1 -8.20 -10.68 -0.18
C MET A 1 -7.53 -11.90 0.47
N ASN A 2 -6.19 -11.92 0.56
CA ASN A 2 -5.43 -13.03 1.20
C ASN A 2 -5.90 -13.43 2.61
N HIS A 3 -6.39 -12.51 3.44
CA HIS A 3 -6.85 -12.85 4.80
C HIS A 3 -8.10 -13.75 4.82
N ILE A 4 -8.96 -13.67 3.80
CA ILE A 4 -10.15 -14.52 3.72
C ILE A 4 -9.74 -15.91 3.21
N PHE A 5 -8.93 -15.95 2.14
CA PHE A 5 -8.45 -17.20 1.54
C PHE A 5 -7.64 -18.10 2.48
N LYS A 6 -6.94 -17.52 3.47
CA LYS A 6 -6.28 -18.27 4.55
C LYS A 6 -7.22 -19.22 5.31
N HIS A 7 -8.50 -18.89 5.44
CA HIS A 7 -9.46 -19.70 6.20
C HIS A 7 -10.16 -20.77 5.35
N VAL A 8 -9.95 -20.74 4.04
CA VAL A 8 -10.58 -21.66 3.08
C VAL A 8 -9.58 -22.69 2.52
N ASN A 9 -8.30 -22.59 2.90
CA ASN A 9 -7.22 -23.53 2.50
C ASN A 9 -7.22 -23.88 1.00
N GLY A 10 -7.60 -22.92 0.14
CA GLY A 10 -7.62 -23.10 -1.31
C GLY A 10 -8.76 -23.97 -1.86
N LYS A 11 -9.66 -24.51 -1.03
CA LYS A 11 -10.81 -25.30 -1.48
C LYS A 11 -12.10 -24.45 -1.41
N LEU A 12 -12.78 -24.29 -2.56
CA LEU A 12 -14.05 -23.56 -2.69
C LEU A 12 -15.23 -24.52 -2.94
N ASP A 13 -15.22 -25.62 -2.20
CA ASP A 13 -16.39 -26.48 -2.00
C ASP A 13 -17.52 -25.72 -1.28
N LEU A 14 -18.70 -26.30 -1.17
CA LEU A 14 -19.89 -25.63 -0.62
C LEU A 14 -19.62 -25.02 0.78
N ILE A 15 -18.90 -25.77 1.62
CA ILE A 15 -18.44 -25.34 2.94
C ILE A 15 -17.41 -24.20 2.83
N GLY A 16 -16.47 -24.30 1.88
CA GLY A 16 -15.52 -23.23 1.59
C GLY A 16 -16.20 -21.93 1.15
N LYS A 17 -17.24 -21.99 0.32
CA LYS A 17 -18.04 -20.82 -0.10
C LYS A 17 -18.80 -20.19 1.08
N LEU A 18 -19.41 -21.00 1.95
CA LEU A 18 -20.08 -20.54 3.17
C LEU A 18 -19.10 -19.86 4.14
N LYS A 19 -17.92 -20.46 4.37
CA LYS A 19 -16.85 -19.84 5.15
C LYS A 19 -16.40 -18.53 4.50
N PHE A 20 -16.17 -18.51 3.19
CA PHE A 20 -15.79 -17.28 2.47
C PHE A 20 -16.81 -16.16 2.69
N ALA A 21 -18.11 -16.45 2.53
CA ALA A 21 -19.18 -15.48 2.75
C ALA A 21 -19.17 -14.96 4.19
N TRP A 22 -19.08 -15.84 5.19
CA TRP A 22 -18.98 -15.45 6.60
C TRP A 22 -17.80 -14.51 6.87
N TYR A 23 -16.60 -14.86 6.41
CA TYR A 23 -15.41 -14.03 6.59
C TYR A 23 -15.43 -12.74 5.75
N ARG A 24 -16.21 -12.68 4.67
CA ARG A 24 -16.36 -11.50 3.82
C ARG A 24 -17.36 -10.49 4.35
N TYR A 25 -18.47 -10.96 4.93
CA TYR A 25 -19.60 -10.14 5.35
C TYR A 25 -19.67 -9.93 6.86
N VAL A 26 -19.28 -10.92 7.67
CA VAL A 26 -19.38 -10.86 9.14
C VAL A 26 -18.06 -10.46 9.78
N LYS A 27 -16.93 -10.98 9.30
CA LYS A 27 -15.62 -10.65 9.89
C LYS A 27 -15.05 -9.36 9.30
N THR A 28 -14.77 -8.38 10.17
CA THR A 28 -14.18 -7.09 9.77
C THR A 28 -12.74 -7.27 9.30
N ILE A 29 -12.45 -6.85 8.06
CA ILE A 29 -11.09 -6.74 7.53
C ILE A 29 -10.42 -5.52 8.20
N ARG A 30 -9.40 -5.78 9.03
CA ARG A 30 -8.67 -4.75 9.79
C ARG A 30 -7.41 -4.22 9.10
N HIS A 31 -7.12 -4.69 7.89
CA HIS A 31 -5.98 -4.27 7.09
C HIS A 31 -6.48 -3.46 5.89
N THR A 32 -5.92 -2.26 5.70
CA THR A 32 -6.22 -1.43 4.52
C THR A 32 -4.94 -1.18 3.72
N TYR A 33 -5.12 -0.90 2.43
CA TYR A 33 -4.06 -0.68 1.46
C TYR A 33 -4.25 0.69 0.80
N GLY A 34 -3.22 1.52 0.82
CA GLY A 34 -3.22 2.81 0.11
C GLY A 34 -3.06 2.58 -1.39
N VAL A 35 -4.09 2.88 -2.16
CA VAL A 35 -4.11 2.59 -3.62
C VAL A 35 -3.22 3.56 -4.38
N VAL A 36 -3.41 4.87 -4.18
CA VAL A 36 -2.63 5.93 -4.80
C VAL A 36 -2.46 7.07 -3.80
N PHE A 37 -1.27 7.64 -3.73
CA PHE A 37 -0.98 8.85 -2.99
C PHE A 37 -0.02 9.72 -3.81
N GLY A 38 -0.38 10.98 -4.02
CA GLY A 38 0.46 11.89 -4.79
C GLY A 38 -0.03 13.33 -4.72
N VAL A 39 0.91 14.26 -4.88
CA VAL A 39 0.65 15.69 -5.00
C VAL A 39 1.30 16.17 -6.29
N VAL A 40 0.56 16.99 -7.06
CA VAL A 40 1.09 17.60 -8.28
C VAL A 40 2.29 18.50 -7.92
N PRO A 41 3.33 18.57 -8.77
CA PRO A 41 4.59 19.26 -8.43
C PRO A 41 4.45 20.66 -7.85
N GLN A 42 3.48 21.44 -8.34
CA GLN A 42 3.20 22.82 -7.96
C GLN A 42 2.77 22.99 -6.49
N HIS A 43 2.28 21.92 -5.88
CA HIS A 43 1.78 21.90 -4.50
C HIS A 43 2.66 21.09 -3.54
N ARG A 44 3.79 20.53 -4.02
CA ARG A 44 4.73 19.79 -3.17
C ARG A 44 5.48 20.73 -2.24
N GLY A 45 5.84 20.23 -1.06
CA GLY A 45 6.61 21.00 -0.06
C GLY A 45 5.83 22.10 0.65
N LYS A 46 4.52 22.22 0.38
CA LYS A 46 3.60 23.16 1.05
C LYS A 46 2.84 22.51 2.22
N GLY A 47 3.24 21.31 2.63
CA GLY A 47 2.58 20.54 3.70
C GLY A 47 1.28 19.83 3.29
N VAL A 48 0.92 19.86 2.00
CA VAL A 48 -0.31 19.24 1.47
C VAL A 48 -0.31 17.73 1.68
N GLU A 49 0.84 17.08 1.50
CA GLU A 49 1.01 15.63 1.73
C GLU A 49 0.66 15.25 3.17
N GLY A 50 1.21 15.99 4.14
CA GLY A 50 0.95 15.77 5.57
C GLY A 50 -0.51 16.05 5.94
N ALA A 51 -1.09 17.12 5.41
CA ALA A 51 -2.48 17.47 5.64
C ALA A 51 -3.45 16.38 5.13
N MET A 52 -3.19 15.80 3.96
CA MET A 52 -3.98 14.68 3.43
C MET A 52 -3.91 13.46 4.33
N VAL A 53 -2.71 13.09 4.80
CA VAL A 53 -2.55 11.93 5.71
C VAL A 53 -3.26 12.19 7.04
N LEU A 54 -3.10 13.39 7.61
CA LEU A 54 -3.75 13.75 8.86
C LEU A 54 -5.28 13.77 8.73
N SER A 55 -5.80 14.28 7.63
CA SER A 55 -7.24 14.28 7.33
C SER A 55 -7.78 12.86 7.23
N ALA A 56 -7.06 11.98 6.52
CA ALA A 56 -7.43 10.56 6.43
C ALA A 56 -7.38 9.88 7.81
N ALA A 57 -6.35 10.15 8.61
CA ALA A 57 -6.22 9.61 9.96
C ALA A 57 -7.38 10.04 10.87
N LYS A 58 -7.73 11.34 10.87
CA LYS A 58 -8.87 11.88 11.64
C LYS A 58 -10.19 11.22 11.27
N TYR A 59 -10.39 10.86 9.99
CA TYR A 59 -11.62 10.19 9.56
C TYR A 59 -11.63 8.68 9.83
N LEU A 60 -10.49 8.02 9.70
CA LEU A 60 -10.40 6.56 9.75
C LEU A 60 -10.16 6.01 11.17
N GLN A 61 -9.34 6.68 11.98
CA GLN A 61 -8.97 6.19 13.31
C GLN A 61 -10.14 6.09 14.29
N PRO A 62 -11.07 7.09 14.39
CA PRO A 62 -12.19 7.00 15.32
C PRO A 62 -13.16 5.85 15.04
N LYS A 63 -13.15 5.33 13.80
CA LYS A 63 -14.01 4.20 13.40
C LYS A 63 -13.51 2.84 13.93
N ASP A 64 -12.29 2.78 14.45
CA ASP A 64 -11.59 1.57 14.94
C ASP A 64 -11.71 0.33 14.01
N LYS A 65 -11.90 0.58 12.71
CA LYS A 65 -12.16 -0.47 11.72
C LYS A 65 -10.86 -1.06 11.19
N TYR A 66 -9.83 -0.23 11.07
CA TYR A 66 -8.54 -0.58 10.47
C TYR A 66 -7.43 -0.40 11.48
N ARG A 67 -6.65 -1.45 11.70
CA ARG A 67 -5.49 -1.45 12.60
C ARG A 67 -4.18 -1.15 11.88
N THR A 68 -4.15 -1.38 10.57
CA THR A 68 -2.94 -1.19 9.75
C THR A 68 -3.31 -0.59 8.42
N LEU A 69 -2.43 0.31 7.95
CA LEU A 69 -2.44 0.88 6.61
C LEU A 69 -1.12 0.50 5.95
N GLU A 70 -1.19 -0.27 4.87
CA GLU A 70 -0.02 -0.55 4.05
C GLU A 70 0.07 0.47 2.91
N MET A 71 1.16 1.23 2.90
CA MET A 71 1.52 2.11 1.78
C MET A 71 2.56 1.38 0.93
N ASN A 72 2.21 1.12 -0.32
CA ASN A 72 3.07 0.37 -1.24
C ASN A 72 3.39 1.24 -2.47
N TRP A 73 4.24 0.74 -3.37
CA TRP A 73 4.64 1.44 -4.60
C TRP A 73 5.43 2.74 -4.39
N ILE A 74 6.16 2.84 -3.28
CA ILE A 74 7.12 3.92 -3.07
C ILE A 74 8.47 3.46 -3.58
N GLY A 75 8.86 3.99 -4.75
CA GLY A 75 10.15 3.72 -5.34
C GLY A 75 11.28 4.23 -4.45
N ASP A 76 12.37 3.47 -4.37
CA ASP A 76 13.59 3.88 -3.66
C ASP A 76 14.26 5.11 -4.29
N PHE A 77 13.90 5.43 -5.53
CA PHE A 77 14.24 6.67 -6.20
C PHE A 77 13.45 7.90 -5.69
N ASN A 78 12.48 7.74 -4.79
CA ASN A 78 11.68 8.82 -4.22
C ASN A 78 11.88 8.95 -2.70
N PRO A 79 13.07 9.40 -2.24
CA PRO A 79 13.38 9.54 -0.82
C PRO A 79 12.46 10.52 -0.09
N LYS A 80 11.89 11.51 -0.80
CA LYS A 80 10.94 12.47 -0.22
C LYS A 80 9.67 11.77 0.26
N MET A 81 9.09 10.89 -0.57
CA MET A 81 7.91 10.12 -0.18
C MET A 81 8.20 9.14 0.96
N ILE A 82 9.37 8.51 0.98
CA ILE A 82 9.79 7.62 2.07
C ILE A 82 9.79 8.39 3.40
N LYS A 83 10.41 9.58 3.43
CA LYS A 83 10.45 10.43 4.64
C LYS A 83 9.06 10.85 5.12
N ILE A 84 8.14 11.14 4.20
CA ILE A 84 6.74 11.45 4.57
C ILE A 84 6.09 10.26 5.27
N VAL A 85 6.28 9.04 4.75
CA VAL A 85 5.72 7.82 5.36
C VAL A 85 6.33 7.54 6.73
N GLU A 86 7.64 7.72 6.88
CA GLU A 86 8.32 7.58 8.18
C GLU A 86 7.83 8.62 9.20
N ALA A 87 7.65 9.87 8.77
CA ALA A 87 7.17 10.96 9.62
C ALA A 87 5.75 10.71 10.18
N VAL A 88 4.91 9.98 9.45
CA VAL A 88 3.55 9.61 9.92
C VAL A 88 3.51 8.28 10.69
N GLY A 89 4.68 7.77 11.10
CA GLY A 89 4.83 6.56 11.91
C GLY A 89 4.90 5.25 11.11
N GLY A 90 5.02 5.34 9.78
CA GLY A 90 5.22 4.19 8.92
C GLY A 90 6.59 3.53 9.16
N LYS A 91 6.64 2.20 9.05
CA LYS A 91 7.86 1.42 9.12
C LYS A 91 8.03 0.60 7.85
N LYS A 92 9.26 0.45 7.38
CA LYS A 92 9.56 -0.39 6.21
C LYS A 92 9.16 -1.84 6.52
N TYR A 93 8.16 -2.36 5.81
CA TYR A 93 7.68 -3.72 6.00
C TYR A 93 8.30 -4.70 5.00
N ARG A 94 8.31 -4.35 3.71
CA ARG A 94 8.85 -5.17 2.61
C ARG A 94 9.54 -4.30 1.57
N THR A 95 10.56 -4.87 0.93
CA THR A 95 11.20 -4.28 -0.26
C THR A 95 10.94 -5.21 -1.44
N TYR A 96 10.40 -4.66 -2.52
CA TYR A 96 10.18 -5.38 -3.77
C TYR A 96 11.22 -4.89 -4.78
N HIS A 97 11.90 -5.82 -5.44
CA HIS A 97 12.87 -5.52 -6.49
C HIS A 97 12.24 -5.72 -7.86
N THR A 98 12.28 -4.68 -8.69
CA THR A 98 11.84 -4.76 -10.09
C THR A 98 13.06 -4.89 -10.97
N TYR A 99 13.18 -6.04 -11.62
CA TYR A 99 14.24 -6.30 -12.60
C TYR A 99 13.76 -5.86 -13.99
N ARG A 100 14.66 -5.26 -14.76
CA ARG A 100 14.43 -4.87 -16.15
C ARG A 100 15.34 -5.68 -17.05
N TYR A 101 14.76 -6.39 -18.00
CA TYR A 101 15.50 -7.08 -19.04
C TYR A 101 15.51 -6.22 -20.30
N LEU A 102 16.70 -5.87 -20.79
CA LEU A 102 16.89 -5.20 -22.07
C LEU A 102 17.11 -6.27 -23.14
N PHE A 103 16.17 -6.37 -24.08
CA PHE A 103 16.26 -7.29 -25.22
C PHE A 103 17.42 -6.92 -26.14
N ASP A 104 17.59 -5.62 -26.37
CA ASP A 104 18.77 -5.05 -27.00
C ASP A 104 19.88 -4.92 -25.95
N ARG A 105 20.94 -5.71 -26.12
CA ARG A 105 22.06 -5.81 -25.18
C ARG A 105 23.08 -4.68 -25.36
N GLU A 106 23.02 -3.93 -26.46
CA GLU A 106 23.90 -2.78 -26.71
C GLU A 106 23.40 -1.52 -26.00
N LYS A 107 22.12 -1.49 -25.60
CA LYS A 107 21.55 -0.35 -24.89
C LYS A 107 22.00 -0.28 -23.44
N GLU A 108 22.42 0.92 -23.03
CA GLU A 108 22.76 1.23 -21.64
C GLU A 108 21.53 1.14 -20.73
N PHE A 109 21.69 0.48 -19.59
CA PHE A 109 20.68 0.52 -18.53
C PHE A 109 20.68 1.88 -17.83
N LYS A 110 19.56 2.59 -17.91
CA LYS A 110 19.32 3.81 -17.13
C LYS A 110 18.24 3.57 -16.08
N ARG A 111 18.63 3.75 -14.82
CA ARG A 111 17.72 3.75 -13.67
C ARG A 111 16.79 4.97 -13.76
N TYR A 112 15.59 4.86 -13.21
CA TYR A 112 14.71 6.01 -13.04
C TYR A 112 15.39 7.08 -12.17
N PRO A 113 15.34 8.38 -12.53
CA PRO A 113 16.03 9.44 -11.81
C PRO A 113 15.50 9.61 -10.38
N MET A 114 16.36 10.09 -9.48
CA MET A 114 15.96 10.45 -8.12
C MET A 114 15.01 11.65 -8.15
N ILE A 115 13.91 11.60 -7.39
CA ILE A 115 12.88 12.66 -7.31
C ILE A 115 12.64 13.18 -5.88
#